data_AF-A0A373NRI8-F1
#
_entry.id   AF-A0A373NRI8-F1
#
_cell.length_a   1.000
_cell.length_b   1.000
_cell.length_c   1.000
_cell.angle_alpha   90.00
_cell.angle_beta   90.00
_cell.angle_gamma   90.00
#
_symmetry.space_group_name_H-M   'P 1'
#
loop_
_entity.id
_entity.type
_entity.pdbx_description
1 polymer ?
#
loop_
_entity_poly.entity_id
_entity_poly.type
_entity_poly.pdbx_seq_one_letter_code
_entity_poly.pdbx_strand_id
1 'polypeptide(L)' 'MSSASVRFGTKAYVCARYFIRPGKCFKYIDQRGEDVTEHVYEVMALYSYCVLLRDTRNGVRTCPGYNTLSLMLRGSEASE' A
#
# COMPACT_ATOMS: atom_id res chain seq x y z
N MET A 1 -0.18 2.24 18.23
CA MET A 1 0.31 1.12 17.37
C MET A 1 -0.41 -0.15 17.78
N SER A 2 -0.96 -0.93 16.84
CA SER A 2 -1.71 -2.16 17.16
C SER A 2 -0.78 -3.27 17.67
N SER A 3 -1.22 -4.01 18.69
CA SER A 3 -0.46 -5.10 19.35
C SER A 3 0.10 -6.17 18.39
N ALA A 4 -0.56 -6.40 17.24
CA ALA A 4 -0.11 -7.34 16.22
C ALA A 4 1.17 -6.92 15.46
N SER A 5 1.41 -5.61 15.26
CA SER A 5 2.62 -5.14 14.55
C SER A 5 3.88 -5.16 15.41
N VAL A 6 3.73 -5.33 16.73
CA VAL A 6 4.86 -5.43 17.67
C VAL A 6 5.35 -6.88 17.76
N ARG A 7 4.47 -7.86 17.54
CA ARG A 7 4.82 -9.29 17.54
C ARG A 7 5.36 -9.78 16.18
N PHE A 8 4.89 -9.19 15.09
CA PHE A 8 5.33 -9.46 13.73
C PHE A 8 5.80 -8.14 13.14
N GLY A 9 7.06 -8.03 12.70
CA GLY A 9 7.59 -6.79 12.13
C GLY A 9 6.65 -6.21 11.05
N THR A 10 6.53 -4.88 10.98
CA THR A 10 5.50 -4.18 10.18
C THR A 10 5.33 -4.73 8.76
N LYS A 11 6.42 -5.12 8.11
CA LYS A 11 6.41 -5.82 6.82
C LYS A 11 5.52 -7.05 6.81
N ALA A 12 5.77 -8.00 7.73
CA ALA A 12 5.04 -9.26 7.81
C ALA A 12 3.55 -9.01 8.09
N TYR A 13 3.24 -8.07 9.00
CA TYR A 13 1.86 -7.69 9.29
C TYR A 13 1.13 -7.15 8.05
N VAL A 14 1.71 -6.17 7.34
CA VAL A 14 1.09 -5.56 6.16
C VAL A 14 0.94 -6.57 5.02
N CYS A 15 1.99 -7.35 4.75
CA CYS A 15 1.95 -8.38 3.71
C CYS A 15 0.88 -9.44 3.96
N ALA A 16 0.76 -9.93 5.20
CA ALA A 16 -0.22 -10.94 5.54
C ALA A 16 -1.66 -10.38 5.53
N ARG A 17 -1.88 -9.22 6.17
CA ARG A 17 -3.22 -8.63 6.30
C ARG A 17 -3.83 -8.24 4.95
N TYR A 18 -3.02 -7.65 4.07
CA TYR A 18 -3.49 -7.08 2.81
C TYR A 18 -3.09 -7.91 1.59
N PHE A 19 -2.54 -9.12 1.80
CA PHE A 19 -2.06 -10.02 0.74
C PHE A 19 -1.10 -9.33 -0.25
N ILE A 20 -0.19 -8.49 0.26
CA ILE A 20 0.77 -7.74 -0.55
C ILE A 20 1.88 -8.66 -1.05
N ARG A 21 1.96 -8.80 -2.37
CA ARG A 21 2.94 -9.61 -3.11
C ARG A 21 3.19 -9.01 -4.49
N PRO A 22 4.34 -9.25 -5.14
CA PRO A 22 4.56 -8.82 -6.53
C PRO A 22 3.39 -9.21 -7.45
N GLY A 23 2.99 -8.30 -8.34
CA GLY A 23 1.83 -8.41 -9.23
C GLY A 23 0.47 -8.13 -8.59
N LYS A 24 0.39 -7.94 -7.26
CA LYS A 24 -0.86 -7.50 -6.63
C LYS A 24 -1.15 -6.04 -7.02
N CYS A 25 -2.36 -5.79 -7.48
CA CYS A 25 -2.87 -4.43 -7.66
C CYS A 25 -3.79 -4.01 -6.51
N PHE A 26 -3.77 -2.73 -6.15
CA PHE A 26 -4.71 -2.13 -5.22
C PHE A 26 -5.02 -0.67 -5.59
N LYS A 27 -6.21 -0.20 -5.17
CA LYS A 27 -6.66 1.18 -5.37
C LYS A 27 -6.25 2.04 -4.18
N TYR A 28 -5.82 3.26 -4.44
CA TYR A 28 -5.60 4.29 -3.43
C TYR A 28 -6.25 5.59 -3.89
N ILE A 29 -7.02 6.22 -3.00
CA ILE A 29 -7.66 7.50 -3.26
C ILE A 29 -6.87 8.56 -2.50
N ASP A 30 -6.14 9.42 -3.23
CA ASP A 30 -5.50 10.60 -2.65
C ASP A 30 -6.53 11.73 -2.60
N GLN A 31 -7.00 12.06 -1.39
CA GLN A 31 -7.89 13.20 -1.18
C GLN A 31 -7.08 14.36 -0.60
N ARG A 32 -7.00 15.47 -1.34
CA ARG A 32 -6.38 16.72 -0.90
C ARG A 32 -7.40 17.85 -0.97
N GLY A 33 -8.15 18.02 0.11
CA GLY A 33 -9.27 18.98 0.13
C GLY A 33 -10.39 18.50 -0.79
N GLU A 34 -10.78 19.32 -1.77
CA GLU A 34 -11.81 18.96 -2.77
C GLU A 34 -11.27 18.10 -3.93
N ASP A 35 -9.95 18.06 -4.12
CA ASP A 35 -9.33 17.26 -5.19
C ASP A 35 -9.21 15.79 -4.78
N VAL A 36 -9.89 14.93 -5.52
CA VAL A 36 -9.87 13.47 -5.34
C VAL A 36 -9.19 12.82 -6.54
N THR A 37 -8.03 12.21 -6.31
CA THR A 37 -7.31 11.46 -7.34
C THR A 37 -7.31 9.97 -7.02
N GLU A 38 -7.83 9.16 -7.93
CA GLU A 38 -7.73 7.70 -7.84
C GLU A 38 -6.46 7.21 -8.52
N HIS A 39 -5.70 6.39 -7.78
CA HIS A 39 -4.52 5.69 -8.23
C HIS A 39 -4.74 4.18 -8.17
N VAL A 40 -4.22 3.46 -9.16
CA VAL A 40 -4.13 2.00 -9.14
C VAL A 40 -2.66 1.63 -9.13
N TYR A 41 -2.19 1.03 -8.04
CA TYR A 41 -0.79 0.64 -7.88
C TYR A 41 -0.63 -0.86 -8.07
N GLU A 42 0.31 -1.25 -8.92
CA GLU A 42 0.86 -2.60 -9.00
C GLU A 42 2.09 -2.72 -8.09
N VAL A 43 2.13 -3.76 -7.27
CA VAL A 43 3.30 -4.10 -6.47
C VAL A 43 4.35 -4.73 -7.37
N MET A 44 5.47 -4.04 -7.57
CA MET A 44 6.57 -4.51 -8.41
C MET A 44 7.55 -5.39 -7.61
N ALA A 45 7.90 -4.96 -6.38
CA ALA A 45 8.88 -5.65 -5.55
C ALA A 45 8.69 -5.34 -4.06
N LEU A 46 9.15 -6.25 -3.19
CA LEU A 46 9.14 -6.09 -1.73
C LEU A 46 10.58 -6.02 -1.20
N TYR A 47 10.96 -4.88 -0.63
CA TYR A 47 12.26 -4.72 0.04
C TYR A 47 12.13 -4.93 1.55
N SER A 48 13.23 -4.79 2.28
CA SER A 48 13.21 -4.93 3.74
C SER A 48 12.40 -3.82 4.42
N TYR A 49 12.44 -2.60 3.88
CA TYR A 49 11.86 -1.41 4.51
C TYR A 49 10.79 -0.69 3.68
N CYS A 50 10.71 -0.92 2.36
CA CYS A 50 9.71 -0.33 1.48
C CYS A 50 9.17 -1.32 0.45
N VAL A 51 8.09 -0.93 -0.23
CA VAL A 51 7.47 -1.68 -1.33
C VAL A 51 7.53 -0.84 -2.59
N LEU A 52 8.11 -1.37 -3.66
CA LEU A 52 8.11 -0.69 -4.95
C LEU A 52 6.74 -0.86 -5.60
N LEU A 53 6.10 0.27 -5.87
CA LEU A 53 4.82 0.37 -6.55
C LEU A 53 4.99 1.03 -7.90
N ARG A 54 4.17 0.63 -8.86
CA ARG A 54 4.00 1.30 -10.14
C ARG A 54 2.55 1.71 -10.28
N ASP A 55 2.30 2.98 -10.51
CA ASP A 55 0.98 3.46 -10.91
C ASP A 55 0.69 2.95 -12.33
N THR A 56 -0.40 2.21 -12.51
CA THR A 56 -0.73 1.59 -13.80
C THR A 56 -1.22 2.60 -14.82
N ARG A 57 -1.66 3.80 -14.40
CA ARG A 57 -2.20 4.83 -15.28
C ARG A 57 -1.11 5.63 -15.99
N ASN A 58 -0.07 6.03 -15.25
CA ASN A 58 0.99 6.90 -15.77
C ASN A 58 2.39 6.25 -15.74
N GLY A 59 2.51 5.04 -15.18
CA GLY A 59 3.77 4.31 -15.09
C GLY A 59 4.73 4.83 -14.02
N VAL A 60 4.36 5.87 -13.26
CA VAL A 60 5.20 6.46 -12.21
C VAL A 60 5.46 5.42 -11.13
N ARG A 61 6.70 5.38 -10.64
CA ARG A 61 7.13 4.45 -9.59
C ARG A 61 7.31 5.18 -8.28
N THR A 62 6.93 4.52 -7.18
CA THR A 62 7.11 5.04 -5.81
C THR A 62 7.53 3.90 -4.88
N CYS A 63 8.28 4.20 -3.80
CA CYS A 63 8.67 3.20 -2.78
C CYS A 63 8.24 3.61 -1.38
N PRO A 64 6.94 3.56 -1.03
CA PRO A 64 6.49 3.82 0.33
C PRO A 64 7.02 2.78 1.32
N GLY A 65 7.37 3.24 2.52
CA GLY A 65 7.65 2.36 3.65
C GLY A 65 6.39 1.62 4.09
N TYR A 66 6.55 0.51 4.82
CA TYR A 66 5.41 -0.33 5.24
C TYR A 66 4.37 0.39 6.12
N ASN A 67 4.80 1.39 6.90
CA ASN A 67 3.87 2.23 7.67
C ASN A 67 2.99 3.07 6.74
N THR A 68 3.59 3.76 5.77
CA THR A 68 2.87 4.55 4.76
C THR A 68 1.96 3.67 3.91
N LEU A 69 2.47 2.51 3.47
CA LEU A 69 1.68 1.54 2.72
C LEU A 69 0.46 1.07 3.52
N SER A 70 0.61 0.82 4.84
CA SER A 70 -0.53 0.45 5.68
C SER A 70 -1.60 1.54 5.74
N LEU A 71 -1.23 2.83 5.67
CA LEU A 71 -2.20 3.92 5.62
C LEU A 71 -2.92 3.97 4.27
N MET A 72 -2.16 3.82 3.17
CA MET A 72 -2.74 3.76 1.82
C MET A 72 -3.77 2.63 1.70
N LEU A 73 -3.47 1.45 2.27
CA LEU A 73 -4.33 0.26 2.18
C LEU A 73 -5.55 0.30 3.09
N ARG A 74 -5.50 1.01 4.22
CA ARG A 74 -6.68 1.20 5.10
C ARG A 74 -7.77 2.02 4.42
N GLY A 75 -7.38 2.97 3.56
CA GLY A 75 -8.32 3.73 2.74
C GLY A 75 -8.99 2.90 1.64
N SER A 76 -8.46 1.71 1.33
CA SER A 76 -8.96 0.82 0.27
C SER A 76 -10.01 -0.18 0.75
N GLU A 77 -10.26 -0.29 2.07
CA GLU A 77 -11.17 -1.28 2.69
C GLU A 77 -12.68 -0.94 2.52
N ALA A 78 -13.05 0.02 1.66
CA ALA A 78 -14.43 0.53 1.49
C ALA A 78 -15.17 0.03 0.22
N SER A 79 -14.79 -1.11 -0.34
CA SER A 79 -15.58 -1.73 -1.42
C SER A 79 -15.69 -3.22 -1.22
N GLU A 80 -16.75 -3.61 -0.50
CA GLU A 80 -17.45 -4.88 -0.67
C GLU A 80 -18.89 -4.56 -1.09
#